data_AF-A0A5C7ZAM0-F1
#
_entry.id   AF-A0A5C7ZAM0-F1
#
_cell.length_a   1.000
_cell.length_b   1.000
_cell.length_c   1.000
_cell.angle_alpha   90.00
_cell.angle_beta   90.00
_cell.angle_gamma   90.00
#
_symmetry.space_group_name_H-M   'P 1'
#
loop_
_entity.id
_entity.type
_entity.pdbx_description
1 polymer ?
#
loop_
_entity_poly.entity_id
_entity_poly.type
_entity_poly.pdbx_seq_one_letter_code
_entity_poly.pdbx_strand_id
1 'polypeptide(L)'
;MRTFPPLPFSSVRTISVQLILSGLVLCCLPAQADVYDDVERLIRNGQLDRASQLSSAHLQKSPQDPQMRLLKSRILDSQSQSSAAQELLESLTLEFPELPEPHNNLAVLYARQGRVQDALDSLNKALLARPDYAVALENLGDLHLSQALQAYQRAGRAPAAPASAVRKSEAIAPMLAR
;
A
#
# COMPACT_ATOMS: atom_id res chain seq x y z
N MET A 1 -15.02 -25.92 91.54
CA MET A 1 -14.73 -26.30 90.16
C MET A 1 -14.01 -25.15 89.47
N ARG A 2 -12.76 -25.39 89.05
CA ARG A 2 -11.99 -24.81 87.93
C ARG A 2 -11.73 -23.27 87.83
N THR A 3 -10.45 -22.94 88.10
CA THR A 3 -9.49 -22.06 87.36
C THR A 3 -9.67 -20.52 87.28
N PHE A 4 -8.70 -19.81 87.89
CA PHE A 4 -8.17 -18.43 87.67
C PHE A 4 -7.46 -18.25 86.28
N PRO A 5 -6.84 -17.09 85.88
CA PRO A 5 -7.06 -15.62 86.01
C PRO A 5 -6.86 -14.90 84.61
N PRO A 6 -6.21 -13.71 84.45
CA PRO A 6 -6.60 -12.29 84.66
C PRO A 6 -6.78 -11.44 83.36
N LEU A 7 -7.14 -10.14 83.52
CA LEU A 7 -7.41 -9.09 82.50
C LEU A 7 -6.16 -8.64 81.67
N PRO A 8 -6.30 -8.05 80.45
CA PRO A 8 -6.07 -6.58 80.33
C PRO A 8 -6.75 -5.81 79.16
N PHE A 9 -6.63 -4.47 79.22
CA PHE A 9 -6.97 -3.41 78.26
C PHE A 9 -6.41 -3.58 76.83
N SER A 10 -7.07 -3.01 75.82
CA SER A 10 -6.42 -2.10 74.85
C SER A 10 -7.40 -1.43 73.86
N SER A 11 -7.10 -0.17 73.58
CA SER A 11 -7.83 0.79 72.75
C SER A 11 -7.74 0.47 71.26
N VAL A 12 -8.86 0.51 70.55
CA VAL A 12 -8.89 0.40 69.09
C VAL A 12 -8.51 1.76 68.48
N ARG A 13 -7.41 1.73 67.75
CA ARG A 13 -6.76 2.84 67.04
C ARG A 13 -7.54 3.11 65.76
N THR A 14 -8.16 4.29 65.63
CA THR A 14 -8.76 4.79 64.39
C THR A 14 -7.69 5.01 63.32
N ILE A 15 -7.86 4.40 62.16
CA ILE A 15 -6.98 4.49 60.99
C ILE A 15 -7.31 5.78 60.22
N SER A 16 -6.30 6.63 60.04
CA SER A 16 -6.35 7.83 59.20
C SER A 16 -6.44 7.44 57.71
N VAL A 17 -7.46 7.94 57.00
CA VAL A 17 -7.56 7.81 55.54
C VAL A 17 -6.88 9.01 54.89
N GLN A 18 -5.77 8.77 54.21
CA GLN A 18 -5.03 9.77 53.44
C GLN A 18 -5.48 9.67 51.98
N LEU A 19 -6.25 10.66 51.51
CA LEU A 19 -6.69 10.80 50.12
C LEU A 19 -5.48 11.18 49.24
N ILE A 20 -5.05 10.24 48.39
CA ILE A 20 -4.01 10.45 47.38
C ILE A 20 -4.66 11.11 46.16
N LEU A 21 -4.20 12.32 45.84
CA LEU A 21 -4.36 12.94 44.52
C LEU A 21 -3.64 12.09 43.46
N SER A 22 -4.33 11.68 42.40
CA SER A 22 -3.71 11.27 41.15
C SER A 22 -4.33 12.04 40.00
N GLY A 23 -3.51 12.93 39.42
CA GLY A 23 -3.86 13.84 38.35
C GLY A 23 -4.21 13.13 37.06
N LEU A 24 -5.29 13.58 36.43
CA LEU A 24 -5.63 13.26 35.06
C LEU A 24 -4.72 14.11 34.13
N VAL A 25 -3.50 13.64 33.89
CA VAL A 25 -2.69 14.14 32.78
C VAL A 25 -3.30 13.56 31.52
N LEU A 26 -4.07 14.39 30.82
CA LEU A 26 -4.53 14.12 29.46
C LEU A 26 -3.28 14.08 28.57
N CYS A 27 -2.72 12.89 28.37
CA CYS A 27 -1.69 12.65 27.36
C CYS A 27 -2.29 12.94 25.98
N CYS A 28 -2.12 14.18 25.49
CA CYS A 28 -2.03 14.42 24.06
C CYS A 28 -0.75 13.72 23.60
N LEU A 29 -0.86 12.45 23.20
CA LEU A 29 0.19 11.85 22.38
C LEU A 29 0.24 12.69 21.09
N PRO A 30 1.39 13.25 20.70
CA PRO A 30 1.50 13.78 19.35
C PRO A 30 1.12 12.65 18.40
N ALA A 31 0.30 12.96 17.40
CA ALA A 31 0.00 12.04 16.31
C ALA A 31 1.33 11.72 15.62
N GLN A 32 2.01 10.68 16.07
CA GLN A 32 3.22 10.18 15.45
C GLN A 32 2.75 9.58 14.14
N ALA A 33 3.00 10.31 13.04
CA ALA A 33 2.73 9.81 11.70
C ALA A 33 3.46 8.46 11.56
N ASP A 34 2.75 7.47 11.05
CA ASP A 34 3.34 6.16 10.82
C ASP A 34 4.45 6.31 9.77
N VAL A 35 5.53 5.52 9.89
CA VAL A 35 6.68 5.57 8.98
C VAL A 35 6.24 5.35 7.53
N TYR A 36 5.19 4.56 7.30
CA TYR A 36 4.62 4.37 5.98
C TYR A 36 4.02 5.66 5.41
N ASP A 37 3.25 6.41 6.21
CA ASP A 37 2.65 7.69 5.78
C ASP A 37 3.73 8.72 5.41
N ASP A 38 4.83 8.73 6.16
CA ASP A 38 5.99 9.56 5.88
C ASP A 38 6.65 9.19 4.55
N VAL A 39 6.90 7.90 4.32
CA VAL A 39 7.45 7.41 3.05
C VAL A 39 6.51 7.74 1.89
N GLU A 40 5.21 7.51 2.04
CA GLU A 40 4.24 7.83 0.99
C GLU A 40 4.18 9.32 0.68
N ARG A 41 4.20 10.16 1.70
CA ARG A 41 4.24 11.61 1.54
C ARG A 41 5.50 12.06 0.80
N LEU A 42 6.66 11.48 1.12
CA LEU A 42 7.91 11.75 0.42
C LEU A 42 7.83 11.31 -1.06
N ILE A 43 7.23 10.15 -1.36
CA ILE A 43 6.98 9.69 -2.74
C ILE A 43 6.09 10.70 -3.48
N ARG A 44 4.95 11.09 -2.90
CA ARG A 44 4.01 12.05 -3.51
C ARG A 44 4.66 13.40 -3.81
N ASN A 45 5.57 13.84 -2.95
CA ASN A 45 6.29 15.11 -3.11
C ASN A 45 7.52 14.99 -4.01
N GLY A 46 7.79 13.83 -4.62
CA GLY A 46 8.97 13.59 -5.45
C GLY A 46 10.30 13.58 -4.69
N GLN A 47 10.27 13.51 -3.35
CA GLN A 47 11.46 13.47 -2.50
C GLN A 47 12.02 12.05 -2.40
N LEU A 48 12.32 11.45 -3.56
CA LEU A 48 12.62 10.03 -3.72
C LEU A 48 13.87 9.59 -2.93
N ASP A 49 14.89 10.44 -2.84
CA ASP A 49 16.11 10.11 -2.09
C ASP A 49 15.83 9.96 -0.58
N ARG A 50 15.01 10.86 -0.03
CA ARG A 50 14.59 10.80 1.38
C ARG A 50 13.69 9.59 1.62
N ALA A 51 12.76 9.32 0.70
CA ALA A 51 11.89 8.15 0.77
C ALA A 51 12.72 6.86 0.77
N SER A 52 13.73 6.78 -0.09
CA SER A 52 14.65 5.64 -0.20
C SER A 52 15.46 5.43 1.07
N GLN A 53 16.01 6.50 1.66
CA GLN A 53 16.73 6.43 2.93
C GLN A 53 15.84 5.94 4.07
N LEU A 54 14.64 6.51 4.22
CA LEU A 54 13.72 6.15 5.29
C LEU A 54 13.23 4.70 5.14
N SER A 55 12.81 4.31 3.94
CA SER A 55 12.40 2.94 3.63
C SER A 55 13.54 1.93 3.89
N SER A 56 14.77 2.25 3.50
CA SER A 56 15.93 1.39 3.72
C SER A 56 16.28 1.24 5.19
N ALA A 57 16.21 2.31 5.98
CA ALA A 57 16.44 2.27 7.42
C ALA A 57 15.41 1.40 8.15
N HIS A 58 14.16 1.40 7.69
CA HIS A 58 13.11 0.50 8.20
C HIS A 58 13.38 -0.96 7.84
N LEU A 59 13.67 -1.23 6.56
CA LEU A 59 13.93 -2.59 6.07
C LEU A 59 15.22 -3.21 6.63
N GLN A 60 16.18 -2.41 7.12
CA GLN A 60 17.33 -2.97 7.88
C GLN A 60 16.90 -3.68 9.17
N LYS A 61 15.82 -3.22 9.80
CA LYS A 61 15.28 -3.79 11.05
C LYS A 61 14.22 -4.85 10.78
N SER A 62 13.45 -4.66 9.71
CA SER A 62 12.34 -5.54 9.31
C SER A 62 12.43 -5.89 7.83
N PRO A 63 13.37 -6.76 7.41
CA PRO A 63 13.65 -7.00 5.99
C PRO A 63 12.49 -7.58 5.18
N GLN A 64 11.57 -8.29 5.85
CA GLN A 64 10.45 -8.99 5.23
C GLN A 64 9.13 -8.20 5.27
N ASP A 65 9.15 -6.95 5.75
CA ASP A 65 7.93 -6.12 5.79
C ASP A 65 7.36 -5.91 4.37
N PRO A 66 6.21 -6.52 4.03
CA PRO A 66 5.65 -6.45 2.69
C PRO A 66 5.19 -5.04 2.32
N GLN A 67 4.65 -4.28 3.28
CA GLN A 67 4.16 -2.92 3.04
C GLN A 67 5.31 -1.99 2.70
N MET A 68 6.40 -2.02 3.47
CA MET A 68 7.56 -1.18 3.17
C MET A 68 8.28 -1.62 1.88
N ARG A 69 8.35 -2.91 1.58
CA ARG A 69 8.89 -3.42 0.30
C ARG A 69 8.05 -2.96 -0.89
N LEU A 70 6.72 -2.92 -0.76
CA LEU A 70 5.82 -2.39 -1.78
C LEU A 70 6.07 -0.88 -2.00
N LEU A 71 6.26 -0.10 -0.93
CA LEU A 71 6.62 1.32 -1.04
C LEU A 71 8.01 1.48 -1.71
N LYS A 72 8.97 0.63 -1.37
CA LYS A 72 10.29 0.62 -2.01
C LYS A 72 10.21 0.35 -3.51
N SER A 73 9.35 -0.56 -3.98
CA SER A 73 9.22 -0.80 -5.42
C SER A 73 8.67 0.43 -6.16
N ARG A 74 7.74 1.18 -5.56
CA ARG A 74 7.24 2.46 -6.10
C ARG A 74 8.35 3.52 -6.15
N ILE A 75 9.22 3.58 -5.13
CA ILE A 75 10.38 4.48 -5.11
C ILE A 75 11.34 4.12 -6.26
N LEU A 76 11.70 2.84 -6.39
CA LEU A 76 12.60 2.34 -7.44
C LEU A 76 12.04 2.67 -8.84
N ASP A 77 10.77 2.42 -9.08
CA ASP A 77 10.13 2.73 -10.36
C ASP A 77 10.13 4.25 -10.64
N SER A 78 9.85 5.07 -9.62
CA SER A 78 9.90 6.54 -9.75
C SER A 78 11.31 7.07 -9.99
N GLN A 79 12.35 6.30 -9.63
CA GLN A 79 13.76 6.60 -9.90
C GLN A 79 14.24 6.02 -11.24
N SER A 80 13.32 5.60 -12.12
CA SER A 80 13.63 4.94 -13.40
C SER A 80 14.39 3.60 -13.25
N GLN A 81 14.36 3.00 -12.06
CA GLN A 81 14.96 1.69 -11.77
C GLN A 81 13.91 0.58 -11.92
N SER A 82 13.15 0.60 -13.02
CA SER A 82 11.99 -0.28 -13.23
C SER A 82 12.33 -1.77 -13.20
N SER A 83 13.53 -2.19 -13.62
CA SER A 83 13.97 -3.59 -13.51
C SER A 83 14.06 -4.04 -12.04
N ALA A 84 14.68 -3.23 -11.18
CA ALA A 84 14.79 -3.53 -9.76
C ALA A 84 13.42 -3.48 -9.05
N ALA A 85 12.54 -2.56 -9.47
CA ALA A 85 11.17 -2.51 -8.98
C ALA A 85 10.40 -3.79 -9.35
N GLN A 86 10.56 -4.27 -10.58
CA GLN A 86 9.93 -5.50 -11.06
C GLN A 86 10.43 -6.73 -10.30
N GLU A 87 11.75 -6.90 -10.13
CA GLU A 87 12.33 -8.01 -9.36
C GLU A 87 11.80 -8.04 -7.91
N LEU A 88 11.74 -6.87 -7.27
CA LEU A 88 11.20 -6.76 -5.92
C LEU A 88 9.71 -7.12 -5.87
N LEU A 89 8.92 -6.66 -6.84
CA LEU A 89 7.51 -6.99 -6.92
C LEU A 89 7.27 -8.48 -7.21
N GLU A 90 8.03 -9.08 -8.13
CA GLU A 90 7.98 -10.51 -8.42
C GLU A 90 8.26 -11.32 -7.15
N SER A 91 9.28 -10.94 -6.36
CA SER A 91 9.53 -11.58 -5.07
C SER A 91 8.34 -11.46 -4.10
N LEU A 92 7.72 -10.27 -4.02
CA LEU A 92 6.53 -10.07 -3.18
C LEU A 92 5.36 -10.93 -3.63
N THR A 93 5.16 -11.13 -4.93
CA THR A 93 4.07 -11.99 -5.44
C THR A 93 4.26 -13.46 -5.12
N LEU A 94 5.51 -13.90 -4.93
CA LEU A 94 5.83 -15.27 -4.54
C LEU A 94 5.68 -15.48 -3.02
N GLU A 95 6.11 -14.50 -2.23
CA GLU A 95 6.05 -14.57 -0.77
C GLU A 95 4.67 -14.27 -0.20
N PHE A 96 3.91 -13.38 -0.84
CA PHE A 96 2.61 -12.87 -0.38
C PHE A 96 1.58 -12.85 -1.54
N PRO A 97 1.21 -14.01 -2.10
CA PRO A 97 0.30 -14.09 -3.25
C PRO A 97 -1.13 -13.57 -2.97
N GLU A 98 -1.51 -13.43 -1.70
CA GLU A 98 -2.78 -12.88 -1.26
C GLU A 98 -2.84 -11.34 -1.29
N LEU A 99 -1.70 -10.67 -1.46
CA LEU A 99 -1.65 -9.21 -1.57
C LEU A 99 -1.94 -8.79 -3.02
N PRO A 100 -3.00 -8.01 -3.28
CA PRO A 100 -3.31 -7.57 -4.63
C PRO A 100 -2.41 -6.43 -5.12
N GLU A 101 -1.82 -5.65 -4.22
CA GLU A 101 -1.04 -4.45 -4.55
C GLU A 101 0.23 -4.76 -5.35
N PRO A 102 1.06 -5.79 -5.00
CA PRO A 102 2.21 -6.20 -5.80
C PRO A 102 1.83 -6.59 -7.24
N HIS A 103 0.76 -7.37 -7.40
CA HIS A 103 0.25 -7.80 -8.70
C HIS A 103 -0.22 -6.60 -9.55
N ASN A 104 -0.96 -5.67 -8.96
CA ASN A 104 -1.36 -4.44 -9.64
C ASN A 104 -0.15 -3.60 -10.09
N ASN A 105 0.87 -3.46 -9.24
CA ASN A 105 2.05 -2.68 -9.59
C ASN A 105 2.89 -3.36 -10.69
N LEU A 106 3.00 -4.69 -10.69
CA LEU A 106 3.60 -5.42 -11.82
C LEU A 106 2.85 -5.17 -13.12
N ALA A 107 1.52 -5.14 -13.08
CA ALA A 107 0.74 -4.88 -14.27
C ALA A 107 1.04 -3.52 -14.91
N VAL A 108 1.20 -2.48 -14.07
CA VAL A 108 1.59 -1.16 -14.54
C VAL A 108 2.97 -1.19 -15.20
N LEU A 109 3.95 -1.90 -14.63
CA LEU A 109 5.27 -2.06 -15.22
C LEU A 109 5.21 -2.81 -16.56
N TYR A 110 4.51 -3.94 -16.61
CA TYR A 110 4.35 -4.72 -17.84
C TYR A 110 3.62 -3.94 -18.94
N ALA A 111 2.58 -3.17 -18.59
CA ALA A 111 1.87 -2.33 -19.55
C ALA A 111 2.78 -1.27 -20.17
N ARG A 112 3.63 -0.60 -19.36
CA ARG A 112 4.63 0.37 -19.86
C ARG A 112 5.67 -0.27 -20.78
N GLN A 113 6.00 -1.55 -20.57
CA GLN A 113 6.90 -2.34 -21.42
C GLN A 113 6.23 -2.89 -22.69
N GLY A 114 4.91 -2.67 -22.88
CA GLY A 114 4.15 -3.27 -23.97
C GLY A 114 3.87 -4.77 -23.80
N ARG A 115 4.17 -5.33 -22.62
CA ARG A 115 3.89 -6.73 -22.25
C ARG A 115 2.44 -6.88 -21.81
N VAL A 116 1.52 -6.73 -22.76
CA VAL A 116 0.08 -6.62 -22.49
C VAL A 116 -0.49 -7.89 -21.82
N GLN A 117 -0.07 -9.09 -22.23
CA GLN A 117 -0.59 -10.33 -21.65
C GLN A 117 -0.16 -10.48 -20.19
N ASP A 118 1.10 -10.19 -19.87
CA ASP A 118 1.61 -10.25 -18.51
C ASP A 118 0.91 -9.22 -17.60
N ALA A 119 0.57 -8.05 -18.15
CA ALA A 119 -0.22 -7.05 -17.44
C ALA A 119 -1.64 -7.53 -17.13
N LEU A 120 -2.33 -8.15 -18.11
CA LEU A 120 -3.66 -8.75 -17.89
C LEU A 120 -3.62 -9.85 -16.84
N ASP A 121 -2.66 -10.76 -16.93
CA ASP A 121 -2.51 -11.87 -15.98
C ASP A 121 -2.24 -11.34 -14.56
N SER A 122 -1.45 -10.28 -14.44
CA SER A 122 -1.16 -9.64 -13.15
C SER A 122 -2.40 -8.93 -12.57
N LEU A 123 -3.17 -8.20 -13.37
CA LEU A 123 -4.43 -7.58 -12.91
C LEU A 123 -5.46 -8.62 -12.49
N ASN A 124 -5.58 -9.71 -13.26
CA ASN A 124 -6.47 -10.81 -12.90
C ASN A 124 -6.07 -11.47 -11.57
N LYS A 125 -4.78 -11.63 -11.29
CA LYS A 125 -4.31 -12.12 -9.99
C LYS A 125 -4.63 -11.14 -8.85
N ALA A 126 -4.45 -9.83 -9.07
CA ALA A 126 -4.85 -8.82 -8.09
C ALA A 126 -6.36 -8.89 -7.77
N LEU A 127 -7.20 -9.05 -8.80
CA LEU A 127 -8.65 -9.16 -8.64
C LEU A 127 -9.09 -10.53 -8.09
N LEU A 128 -8.32 -11.59 -8.28
CA LEU A 128 -8.56 -12.87 -7.62
C LEU A 128 -8.34 -12.75 -6.11
N ALA A 129 -7.29 -12.05 -5.70
CA ALA A 129 -6.98 -11.81 -4.29
C ALA A 129 -7.99 -10.84 -3.65
N ARG A 130 -8.41 -9.79 -4.37
CA ARG A 130 -9.39 -8.81 -3.89
C ARG A 130 -10.31 -8.36 -5.05
N PRO A 131 -11.50 -8.98 -5.20
CA PRO A 131 -12.40 -8.73 -6.34
C PRO A 131 -12.90 -7.29 -6.48
N ASP A 132 -12.98 -6.54 -5.38
CA ASP A 132 -13.41 -5.15 -5.32
C ASP A 132 -12.25 -4.15 -5.31
N TYR A 133 -11.03 -4.59 -5.66
CA TYR A 133 -9.86 -3.71 -5.68
C TYR A 133 -9.94 -2.66 -6.79
N ALA A 134 -10.50 -1.51 -6.44
CA ALA A 134 -10.83 -0.42 -7.37
C ALA A 134 -9.66 0.00 -8.27
N VAL A 135 -8.44 0.09 -7.72
CA VAL A 135 -7.25 0.48 -8.49
C VAL A 135 -6.89 -0.54 -9.57
N ALA A 136 -7.04 -1.84 -9.29
CA ALA A 136 -6.81 -2.88 -10.30
C ALA A 136 -7.92 -2.89 -11.37
N LEU A 137 -9.18 -2.64 -10.99
CA LEU A 137 -10.29 -2.50 -11.94
C LEU A 137 -10.08 -1.30 -12.87
N GLU A 138 -9.62 -0.17 -12.34
CA GLU A 138 -9.27 1.03 -13.11
C GLU A 138 -8.13 0.73 -14.10
N ASN A 139 -7.03 0.15 -13.62
CA ASN A 139 -5.89 -0.22 -14.48
C ASN A 139 -6.27 -1.26 -15.56
N LEU A 140 -7.21 -2.17 -15.27
CA LEU A 140 -7.73 -3.12 -16.25
C LEU A 140 -8.58 -2.42 -17.32
N GLY A 141 -9.40 -1.46 -16.92
CA GLY A 141 -10.14 -0.59 -17.84
C GLY A 141 -9.21 0.19 -18.77
N ASP A 142 -8.20 0.86 -18.21
CA ASP A 142 -7.16 1.59 -18.97
C ASP A 142 -6.43 0.67 -19.96
N LEU A 143 -6.08 -0.55 -19.52
CA LEU A 143 -5.39 -1.52 -20.38
C LEU A 143 -6.27 -1.97 -21.55
N HIS A 144 -7.56 -2.23 -21.30
CA HIS A 144 -8.52 -2.56 -22.35
C HIS A 144 -8.77 -1.40 -23.32
N LEU A 145 -8.86 -0.16 -22.82
CA LEU A 145 -8.94 1.03 -23.66
C LEU A 145 -7.70 1.18 -24.54
N SER A 146 -6.51 0.93 -23.99
CA SER A 146 -5.25 0.97 -24.75
C SER A 146 -5.22 -0.08 -25.88
N GLN A 147 -5.63 -1.31 -25.59
CA GLN A 147 -5.77 -2.37 -26.60
C GLN A 147 -6.78 -1.98 -27.69
N ALA A 148 -7.94 -1.45 -27.29
CA ALA A 148 -8.96 -0.99 -28.23
C ALA A 148 -8.44 0.15 -29.11
N LEU A 149 -7.74 1.13 -28.53
CA LEU A 149 -7.11 2.23 -29.27
C LEU A 149 -6.11 1.70 -30.30
N GLN A 150 -5.23 0.79 -29.91
CA GLN A 150 -4.24 0.19 -30.81
C GLN A 150 -4.93 -0.56 -31.97
N ALA A 151 -5.99 -1.31 -31.69
CA ALA A 151 -6.76 -2.02 -32.71
C ALA A 151 -7.45 -1.04 -33.68
N TYR A 152 -8.07 0.02 -33.17
CA TYR A 152 -8.72 1.04 -34.00
C TYR A 152 -7.73 1.81 -34.85
N GLN A 153 -6.57 2.19 -34.31
CA GLN A 153 -5.50 2.83 -35.08
C GLN A 153 -4.98 1.92 -36.20
N ARG A 154 -4.81 0.62 -35.92
CA ARG A 154 -4.42 -0.36 -36.95
C ARG A 154 -5.48 -0.46 -38.05
N ALA A 155 -6.76 -0.55 -37.69
CA ALA A 155 -7.86 -0.57 -38.66
C ALA A 155 -7.95 0.74 -39.48
N GLY A 156 -7.67 1.89 -38.85
CA GLY A 156 -7.65 3.21 -39.48
C GLY A 156 -6.57 3.38 -40.56
N ARG A 157 -5.52 2.55 -40.54
CA ARG A 157 -4.43 2.55 -41.54
C ARG A 157 -4.71 1.66 -42.75
N ALA A 158 -5.80 0.89 -42.75
CA ALA A 158 -6.14 0.01 -43.86
C ALA A 158 -6.64 0.80 -45.09
N PRO A 159 -6.42 0.32 -46.34
CA PRO A 159 -6.87 1.02 -47.56
C PRO A 159 -8.38 1.32 -47.62
N ALA A 160 -9.19 0.49 -46.98
CA ALA A 160 -10.64 0.66 -46.81
C ALA A 160 -11.00 0.78 -45.32
N ALA A 161 -10.32 1.68 -44.61
CA ALA A 161 -10.50 1.89 -43.18
C ALA A 161 -11.96 2.25 -42.84
N PRO A 162 -12.60 1.56 -41.88
CA PRO A 162 -13.93 1.95 -41.41
C PRO A 162 -13.88 3.33 -40.74
N ALA A 163 -14.73 4.27 -41.17
CA ALA A 163 -14.85 5.59 -40.53
C ALA A 163 -15.22 5.49 -39.03
N SER A 164 -15.85 4.39 -38.62
CA SER A 164 -16.11 4.09 -37.20
C SER A 164 -14.84 3.80 -36.40
N ALA A 165 -13.81 3.20 -36.98
CA ALA A 165 -12.55 2.92 -36.30
C ALA A 165 -11.79 4.22 -36.00
N VAL A 166 -11.68 5.12 -36.98
CA VAL A 166 -11.01 6.42 -36.81
C VAL A 166 -11.68 7.24 -35.70
N ARG A 167 -13.01 7.42 -35.76
CA ARG A 167 -13.77 8.15 -34.73
C ARG A 167 -13.60 7.56 -33.34
N LYS A 168 -13.61 6.23 -33.20
CA LYS A 168 -13.41 5.57 -31.90
C LYS A 168 -11.99 5.76 -31.38
N SER A 169 -10.96 5.70 -32.24
CA SER A 169 -9.59 5.98 -31.81
C SER A 169 -9.41 7.43 -31.33
N GLU A 170 -10.02 8.40 -32.01
CA GLU A 170 -9.99 9.82 -31.62
C GLU A 170 -10.70 10.07 -30.29
N ALA A 171 -11.79 9.35 -30.02
CA ALA A 171 -12.52 9.45 -28.76
C ALA A 171 -11.77 8.82 -27.58
N ILE A 172 -11.07 7.70 -27.80
CA ILE A 172 -10.36 6.97 -26.72
C ILE A 172 -9.01 7.61 -26.39
N ALA A 173 -8.27 8.12 -27.38
CA ALA A 173 -6.94 8.68 -27.18
C ALA A 173 -6.83 9.68 -26.00
N PRO A 174 -7.73 10.67 -25.83
CA PRO A 174 -7.63 11.61 -24.70
C PRO A 174 -7.94 10.98 -23.34
N MET A 175 -8.65 9.84 -23.29
CA MET A 175 -8.95 9.15 -22.03
C MET A 175 -7.70 8.48 -21.43
N LEU A 176 -6.70 8.19 -22.26
CA LEU A 176 -5.44 7.53 -21.86
C LEU A 176 -4.27 8.52 -21.72
N ALA A 177 -4.48 9.80 -22.05
CA ALA A 177 -3.49 10.84 -21.86
C ALA A 177 -3.39 11.16 -20.35
N ARG A 178 -2.23 10.89 -19.76
CA ARG A 178 -1.89 11.23 -18.37
C ARG A 178 -1.09 12.53 -18.32
#